data_AF-A0A0N4Z603-F1
#
_entry.id   AF-A0A0N4Z603-F1
#
_cell.length_a   1.000
_cell.length_b   1.000
_cell.length_c   1.000
_cell.angle_alpha   90.00
_cell.angle_beta   90.00
_cell.angle_gamma   90.00
#
_symmetry.space_group_name_H-M   'P 1'
#
loop_
_entity.id
_entity.type
_entity.pdbx_description
1 polymer ?
#
loop_
_entity_poly.entity_id
_entity_poly.type
_entity_poly.pdbx_seq_one_letter_code
_entity_poly.pdbx_strand_id
1 'polypeptide(L)'
;MTVSRFKDHDKPQLVQTLRNINPRQYWSMYAVSIHPIERFLDNFFKYCPRDSLMGNHSKIICYGCWDDMGCLIDKLYDQFWKVIKKKDKLTIGDYIFAPYSWRCNFKYNLKDYIKLNVSNENIFFDEIDKILKRYRIDKNRKKLIGNYINDMFDNRTGRMVSNDLRLVYDSELQRKQNVVEKFLSIYYYDYVNFNFELPKFPTSL
;
A
#
# COMPACT_ATOMS: atom_id res chain seq x y z
N MET A 1 -14.50 19.20 18.18
CA MET A 1 -15.14 18.61 16.98
C MET A 1 -14.99 17.10 17.05
N THR A 2 -16.08 16.43 17.39
CA THR A 2 -16.12 14.99 17.67
C THR A 2 -16.20 14.23 16.36
N VAL A 3 -15.18 13.43 16.03
CA VAL A 3 -15.27 12.48 14.91
C VAL A 3 -16.16 11.31 15.37
N SER A 4 -17.47 11.50 15.29
CA SER A 4 -18.41 10.39 15.22
C SER A 4 -18.43 9.89 13.78
N ARG A 5 -17.52 8.98 13.44
CA ARG A 5 -17.66 8.22 12.19
C ARG A 5 -17.44 6.75 12.50
N PHE A 6 -18.33 5.93 11.96
CA PHE A 6 -18.35 4.47 12.02
C PHE A 6 -18.94 3.87 13.32
N LYS A 7 -20.11 4.35 13.74
CA LYS A 7 -21.08 3.49 14.42
C LYS A 7 -21.97 2.87 13.34
N ASP A 8 -21.99 1.54 13.29
CA ASP A 8 -23.00 0.68 12.66
C ASP A 8 -23.55 1.17 11.31
N HIS A 9 -22.76 1.01 10.24
CA HIS A 9 -23.26 1.20 8.87
C HIS A 9 -23.25 -0.13 8.13
N ASP A 10 -24.38 -0.44 7.51
CA ASP A 10 -24.57 -1.50 6.51
C ASP A 10 -23.36 -1.65 5.60
N LYS A 11 -23.09 -2.88 5.11
CA LYS A 11 -22.02 -3.17 4.15
C LYS A 11 -22.03 -2.08 3.07
N PRO A 12 -21.05 -1.15 3.03
CA PRO A 12 -21.15 0.00 2.16
C PRO A 12 -20.98 -0.46 0.72
N GLN A 13 -22.09 -0.61 -0.01
CA GLN A 13 -22.10 -1.07 -1.40
C GLN A 13 -21.75 0.10 -2.33
N LEU A 14 -20.45 0.40 -2.45
CA LEU A 14 -19.97 1.54 -3.24
C LEU A 14 -20.55 1.57 -4.66
N VAL A 15 -20.56 0.43 -5.36
CA VAL A 15 -21.13 0.32 -6.70
C VAL A 15 -22.61 0.65 -6.71
N GLN A 16 -23.37 0.14 -5.73
CA GLN A 16 -24.79 0.42 -5.64
C GLN A 16 -25.05 1.90 -5.38
N THR A 17 -24.25 2.52 -4.51
CA THR A 17 -24.31 3.97 -4.27
C THR A 17 -24.03 4.76 -5.55
N LEU A 18 -22.98 4.41 -6.30
CA LEU A 18 -22.64 5.07 -7.57
C LEU A 18 -23.74 4.89 -8.63
N ARG A 19 -24.35 3.69 -8.72
CA ARG A 19 -25.50 3.42 -9.59
C ARG A 19 -26.72 4.22 -9.19
N ASN A 20 -26.98 4.39 -7.89
CA ASN A 20 -28.11 5.19 -7.42
C ASN A 20 -27.92 6.69 -7.75
N ILE A 21 -26.68 7.20 -7.69
CA ILE A 21 -26.36 8.60 -8.01
C ILE A 21 -26.56 8.87 -9.51
N ASN A 22 -26.09 7.98 -10.39
CA ASN A 22 -26.27 8.13 -11.82
C ASN A 22 -26.54 6.77 -12.49
N PRO A 23 -27.81 6.34 -12.59
CA PRO A 23 -28.17 5.01 -13.11
C PRO A 23 -27.82 4.79 -14.58
N ARG A 24 -27.65 5.88 -15.35
CA ARG A 24 -27.35 5.84 -16.78
C ARG A 24 -25.85 5.78 -17.06
N GLN A 25 -25.01 6.01 -16.05
CA GLN A 25 -23.56 6.01 -16.18
C GLN A 25 -22.98 4.65 -15.79
N TYR A 26 -22.12 4.09 -16.63
CA TYR A 26 -21.31 2.95 -16.25
C TYR A 26 -20.08 3.41 -15.46
N TRP A 27 -19.88 2.84 -14.28
CA TRP A 27 -18.73 3.13 -13.42
C TRP A 27 -17.71 2.00 -13.49
N SER A 28 -16.48 2.33 -13.86
CA SER A 28 -15.34 1.42 -13.68
C SER A 28 -14.53 1.88 -12.48
N MET A 29 -14.28 0.98 -11.55
CA MET A 29 -13.46 1.25 -10.38
C MET A 29 -12.12 0.55 -10.53
N TYR A 30 -11.04 1.26 -10.24
CA TYR A 30 -9.68 0.75 -10.37
C TYR A 30 -9.00 0.71 -9.01
N ALA A 31 -8.43 -0.45 -8.66
CA ALA A 31 -7.65 -0.63 -7.46
C ALA A 31 -6.18 -0.74 -7.86
N VAL A 32 -5.43 0.34 -7.61
CA VAL A 32 -4.00 0.38 -7.90
C VAL A 32 -3.24 -0.19 -6.70
N SER A 33 -2.36 -1.15 -6.94
CA SER A 33 -1.56 -1.79 -5.90
C SER A 33 -0.08 -1.86 -6.28
N ILE A 34 0.77 -1.88 -5.26
CA ILE A 34 2.22 -2.01 -5.35
C ILE A 34 2.56 -3.27 -4.54
N HIS A 35 3.60 -4.00 -4.95
CA HIS A 35 4.05 -5.19 -4.22
C HIS A 35 4.29 -4.85 -2.73
N PRO A 36 3.82 -5.65 -1.75
CA PRO A 36 3.87 -5.28 -0.34
C PRO A 36 5.27 -4.93 0.18
N ILE A 37 6.29 -5.67 -0.24
CA ILE A 37 7.70 -5.40 0.10
C ILE A 37 8.14 -4.04 -0.46
N GLU A 38 7.97 -3.81 -1.75
CA GLU A 38 8.39 -2.56 -2.39
C GLU A 38 7.70 -1.36 -1.74
N ARG A 39 6.40 -1.47 -1.47
CA ARG A 39 5.63 -0.41 -0.82
C ARG A 39 6.13 -0.12 0.59
N PHE A 40 6.44 -1.16 1.36
CA PHE A 40 7.00 -1.00 2.69
C PHE A 40 8.37 -0.30 2.62
N LEU A 41 9.25 -0.71 1.71
CA LEU A 41 10.57 -0.11 1.50
C LEU A 41 10.46 1.34 1.02
N ASP A 42 9.57 1.64 0.06
CA ASP A 42 9.26 3.00 -0.42
C ASP A 42 8.96 3.93 0.79
N ASN A 43 8.09 3.47 1.68
CA ASN A 43 7.73 4.22 2.89
C ASN A 43 8.87 4.29 3.90
N PHE A 44 9.53 3.16 4.16
CA PHE A 44 10.60 3.08 5.15
C PHE A 44 11.76 4.03 4.81
N PHE A 45 12.27 3.99 3.57
CA PHE A 45 13.36 4.87 3.15
C PHE A 45 12.94 6.33 3.01
N LYS A 46 11.65 6.60 2.78
CA LYS A 46 11.14 7.96 2.76
C LYS A 46 11.00 8.56 4.16
N TYR A 47 10.47 7.80 5.11
CA TYR A 47 10.01 8.33 6.39
C TYR A 47 10.95 8.06 7.55
N CYS A 48 11.75 7.01 7.50
CA CYS A 48 12.53 6.51 8.64
C CYS A 48 14.05 6.80 8.68
N PRO A 49 14.70 7.44 7.69
CA PRO A 49 16.07 7.89 7.88
C PRO A 49 16.23 8.83 9.09
N ARG A 50 17.34 8.69 9.83
CA ARG A 50 17.67 9.58 10.97
C ARG A 50 17.83 11.02 10.55
N ASP A 51 18.47 11.24 9.40
CA ASP A 51 18.70 12.57 8.82
C ASP A 51 17.50 13.05 7.97
N SER A 52 16.32 12.46 8.18
CA SER A 52 15.11 12.92 7.52
C SER A 52 14.80 14.37 7.88
N LEU A 53 14.53 15.19 6.87
CA LEU A 53 14.04 16.58 7.03
C LEU A 53 12.74 16.67 7.85
N MET A 54 12.09 15.53 8.12
CA MET A 54 10.87 15.43 8.93
C MET A 54 11.14 15.42 10.45
N GLY A 55 12.40 15.33 10.90
CA GLY A 55 12.78 15.44 12.31
C GLY A 55 11.94 14.55 13.25
N ASN A 56 11.28 15.17 14.25
CA ASN A 56 10.44 14.46 15.21
C ASN A 56 9.26 13.69 14.58
N HIS A 57 8.78 14.09 13.39
CA HIS A 57 7.73 13.33 12.69
C HIS A 57 8.24 11.98 12.18
N SER A 58 9.50 11.89 11.73
CA SER A 58 10.13 10.61 11.37
C SER A 58 10.12 9.65 12.57
N LYS A 59 10.53 10.14 13.75
CA LYS A 59 10.50 9.36 15.00
C LYS A 59 9.10 8.82 15.33
N ILE A 60 8.05 9.64 15.15
CA ILE A 60 6.66 9.23 15.41
C ILE A 60 6.19 8.21 14.39
N ILE A 61 6.39 8.46 13.09
CA ILE A 61 5.98 7.58 11.99
C ILE A 61 6.64 6.21 12.12
N CYS A 62 7.91 6.20 12.51
CA CYS A 62 8.73 5.00 12.57
C CYS A 62 8.80 4.41 13.99
N TYR A 63 7.89 4.80 14.89
CA TYR A 63 7.77 4.22 16.23
C TYR A 63 9.07 4.24 17.06
N GLY A 64 9.93 5.24 16.82
CA GLY A 64 11.24 5.36 17.46
C GLY A 64 12.32 4.41 16.93
N CYS A 65 12.03 3.62 15.90
CA CYS A 65 12.95 2.64 15.32
C CYS A 65 13.95 3.24 14.32
N TRP A 66 13.64 4.39 13.72
CA TRP A 66 14.49 5.01 12.70
C TRP A 66 14.84 4.02 11.58
N ASP A 67 16.13 3.85 11.28
CA ASP A 67 16.68 2.98 10.26
C ASP A 67 16.70 1.47 10.64
N ASP A 68 16.12 1.08 11.79
CA ASP A 68 15.92 -0.33 12.14
C ASP A 68 14.58 -0.85 11.60
N MET A 69 14.66 -1.57 10.49
CA MET A 69 13.51 -2.18 9.82
C MET A 69 12.82 -3.25 10.66
N GLY A 70 13.60 -4.08 11.36
CA GLY A 70 13.07 -5.18 12.18
C GLY A 70 12.31 -4.65 13.39
N CYS A 71 12.86 -3.64 14.06
CA CYS A 71 12.17 -2.89 15.10
C CYS A 71 10.83 -2.34 14.60
N LEU A 72 10.82 -1.71 13.42
CA LEU A 72 9.59 -1.11 12.89
C LEU A 72 8.52 -2.16 12.62
N ILE A 73 8.88 -3.29 11.99
CA ILE A 73 7.95 -4.39 11.73
C ILE A 73 7.37 -4.94 13.03
N ASP A 74 8.21 -5.13 14.05
CA ASP A 74 7.77 -5.58 15.38
C ASP A 74 6.75 -4.61 16.00
N LYS A 75 7.04 -3.31 15.96
CA LYS A 75 6.13 -2.27 16.50
C LYS A 75 4.83 -2.20 15.71
N LEU A 76 4.88 -2.29 14.39
CA LEU A 76 3.70 -2.30 13.53
C LEU A 76 2.82 -3.51 13.81
N TYR A 77 3.41 -4.70 13.97
CA TYR A 77 2.68 -5.91 14.29
C TYR A 77 1.89 -5.76 15.61
N ASP A 78 2.56 -5.33 16.68
CA ASP A 78 1.94 -5.12 17.99
C ASP A 78 0.84 -4.05 17.92
N GLN A 79 1.10 -2.95 17.21
CA GLN A 79 0.17 -1.84 17.07
C GLN A 79 -1.08 -2.26 16.28
N PHE A 80 -0.92 -2.97 15.17
CA PHE A 80 -2.05 -3.45 14.37
C PHE A 80 -2.88 -4.49 15.12
N TRP A 81 -2.25 -5.33 15.95
CA TRP A 81 -2.99 -6.23 16.85
C TRP A 81 -3.79 -5.48 17.92
N LYS A 82 -3.25 -4.38 18.46
CA LYS A 82 -4.01 -3.50 19.37
C LYS A 82 -5.19 -2.84 18.67
N VAL A 83 -5.00 -2.30 17.47
CA VAL A 83 -6.08 -1.68 16.68
C VAL A 83 -7.20 -2.69 16.44
N ILE A 84 -6.87 -3.92 16.03
CA ILE A 84 -7.86 -4.97 15.76
C ILE A 84 -8.57 -5.42 17.04
N LYS A 85 -7.85 -5.67 18.14
CA LYS A 85 -8.42 -6.24 19.37
C LYS A 85 -9.12 -5.20 20.26
N LYS A 86 -8.53 -4.02 20.41
CA LYS A 86 -8.96 -2.98 21.35
C LYS A 86 -9.73 -1.84 20.69
N LYS A 87 -9.86 -1.86 19.36
CA LYS A 87 -10.46 -0.77 18.56
C LYS A 87 -9.74 0.57 18.81
N ASP A 88 -8.43 0.51 19.04
CA ASP A 88 -7.60 1.70 19.16
C ASP A 88 -7.62 2.51 17.86
N LYS A 89 -7.41 3.83 17.97
CA LYS A 89 -7.37 4.71 16.80
C LYS A 89 -6.07 4.49 16.02
N LEU A 90 -6.19 4.40 14.70
CA LEU A 90 -5.05 4.44 13.79
C LEU A 90 -4.33 5.79 13.90
N THR A 91 -3.00 5.74 14.01
CA THR A 91 -2.10 6.90 13.95
C THR A 91 -1.73 7.24 12.50
N ILE A 92 -1.06 8.38 12.28
CA ILE A 92 -0.49 8.72 10.97
C ILE A 92 0.52 7.65 10.48
N GLY A 93 1.37 7.13 11.38
CA GLY A 93 2.29 6.04 11.06
C GLY A 93 1.54 4.78 10.64
N ASP A 94 0.42 4.49 11.30
CA ASP A 94 -0.43 3.36 10.91
C ASP A 94 -0.97 3.53 9.49
N TYR A 95 -1.45 4.72 9.11
CA TYR A 95 -1.94 4.93 7.74
C TYR A 95 -0.84 4.78 6.68
N ILE A 96 0.40 5.16 6.98
CA ILE A 96 1.54 5.03 6.07
C ILE A 96 1.82 3.55 5.79
N PHE A 97 1.96 2.75 6.85
CA PHE A 97 2.39 1.35 6.73
C PHE A 97 1.24 0.32 6.63
N ALA A 98 0.00 0.68 6.96
CA ALA A 98 -1.12 -0.26 6.95
C ALA A 98 -1.34 -0.90 5.57
N PRO A 99 -1.75 -2.18 5.51
CA PRO A 99 -2.04 -2.89 4.26
C PRO A 99 -3.02 -2.13 3.36
N TYR A 100 -2.89 -2.26 2.05
CA TYR A 100 -3.86 -1.69 1.10
C TYR A 100 -5.24 -2.32 1.25
N SER A 101 -5.32 -3.61 1.60
CA SER A 101 -6.57 -4.31 1.90
C SER A 101 -7.39 -3.69 3.04
N TRP A 102 -6.78 -2.86 3.88
CA TRP A 102 -7.47 -2.12 4.95
C TRP A 102 -8.11 -0.82 4.45
N ARG A 103 -7.80 -0.39 3.22
CA ARG A 103 -8.27 0.86 2.64
C ARG A 103 -9.51 0.64 1.79
N CYS A 104 -10.19 1.75 1.46
CA CYS A 104 -11.28 1.81 0.48
C CYS A 104 -12.43 0.81 0.73
N ASN A 105 -12.59 0.29 1.95
CA ASN A 105 -13.51 -0.80 2.27
C ASN A 105 -13.33 -2.04 1.36
N PHE A 106 -12.09 -2.34 0.95
CA PHE A 106 -11.78 -3.46 0.06
C PHE A 106 -12.26 -4.81 0.60
N LYS A 107 -12.32 -4.98 1.92
CA LYS A 107 -12.98 -6.13 2.56
C LYS A 107 -14.36 -6.46 1.97
N TYR A 108 -15.13 -5.45 1.56
CA TYR A 108 -16.49 -5.63 1.04
C TYR A 108 -16.57 -5.49 -0.48
N ASN A 109 -15.75 -4.61 -1.07
CA ASN A 109 -15.97 -4.12 -2.43
C ASN A 109 -14.87 -4.51 -3.42
N LEU A 110 -13.77 -5.13 -3.00
CA LEU A 110 -12.61 -5.33 -3.87
C LEU A 110 -12.93 -6.11 -5.16
N LYS A 111 -13.87 -7.06 -5.10
CA LYS A 111 -14.33 -7.83 -6.26
C LYS A 111 -14.90 -6.96 -7.39
N ASP A 112 -15.35 -5.75 -7.07
CA ASP A 112 -15.94 -4.82 -8.01
C ASP A 112 -14.88 -3.90 -8.66
N TYR A 113 -13.61 -4.02 -8.26
CA TYR A 113 -12.50 -3.23 -8.79
C TYR A 113 -11.71 -4.01 -9.84
N ILE A 114 -11.34 -3.31 -10.91
CA ILE A 114 -10.31 -3.73 -11.85
C ILE A 114 -8.96 -3.47 -11.18
N LYS A 115 -8.20 -4.53 -10.92
CA LYS A 115 -6.91 -4.45 -10.23
C LYS A 115 -5.81 -4.06 -11.21
N LEU A 116 -5.04 -3.03 -10.86
CA LEU A 116 -3.87 -2.58 -11.60
C LEU A 116 -2.65 -2.70 -10.70
N ASN A 117 -1.61 -3.39 -11.17
CA ASN A 117 -0.39 -3.59 -10.41
C ASN A 117 0.70 -2.68 -10.94
N VAL A 118 1.29 -1.89 -10.05
CA VAL A 118 2.43 -1.02 -10.34
C VAL A 118 3.69 -1.87 -10.22
N SER A 119 4.04 -2.58 -11.29
CA SER A 119 5.24 -3.42 -11.36
C SER A 119 6.34 -2.70 -12.13
N ASN A 120 6.19 -2.63 -13.44
CA ASN A 120 7.08 -1.93 -14.36
C ASN A 120 6.37 -0.68 -14.90
N GLU A 121 7.10 0.43 -15.01
CA GLU A 121 6.54 1.70 -15.48
C GLU A 121 5.95 1.62 -16.88
N ASN A 122 6.64 1.00 -17.83
CA ASN A 122 6.13 0.90 -19.20
C ASN A 122 4.85 0.07 -19.23
N ILE A 123 4.81 -1.05 -18.50
CA ILE A 123 3.61 -1.90 -18.40
C ILE A 123 2.45 -1.13 -17.75
N PHE A 124 2.72 -0.45 -16.63
CA PHE A 124 1.70 0.33 -15.93
C PHE A 124 1.19 1.50 -16.78
N PHE A 125 2.10 2.20 -17.44
CA PHE A 125 1.78 3.29 -18.35
C PHE A 125 0.91 2.81 -19.51
N ASP A 126 1.24 1.66 -20.11
CA ASP A 126 0.45 1.05 -21.18
C ASP A 126 -0.97 0.70 -20.70
N GLU A 127 -1.11 0.14 -19.50
CA GLU A 127 -2.43 -0.14 -18.91
C GLU A 127 -3.23 1.14 -18.68
N ILE A 128 -2.60 2.20 -18.17
CA ILE A 128 -3.28 3.49 -18.01
C ILE A 128 -3.63 4.11 -19.37
N ASP A 129 -2.75 4.08 -20.36
CA ASP A 129 -3.04 4.64 -21.69
C ASP A 129 -4.20 3.89 -22.38
N LYS A 130 -4.30 2.57 -22.24
CA LYS A 130 -5.48 1.79 -22.68
C LYS A 130 -6.77 2.30 -22.02
N ILE A 131 -6.74 2.59 -20.71
CA ILE A 131 -7.88 3.16 -19.98
C ILE A 131 -8.22 4.55 -20.53
N LEU A 132 -7.24 5.44 -20.66
CA LEU A 132 -7.45 6.81 -21.13
C LEU A 132 -7.95 6.86 -22.58
N LYS A 133 -7.49 5.94 -23.44
CA LYS A 133 -8.01 5.76 -24.81
C LYS A 133 -9.46 5.31 -24.81
N ARG A 134 -9.84 4.33 -23.97
CA ARG A 134 -11.22 3.85 -23.83
C ARG A 134 -12.19 4.99 -23.47
N TYR A 135 -11.76 5.90 -22.60
CA TYR A 135 -12.55 7.06 -22.18
C TYR A 135 -12.40 8.30 -23.06
N ARG A 136 -11.70 8.18 -24.21
CA ARG A 136 -11.48 9.28 -25.17
C ARG A 136 -10.92 10.56 -24.51
N ILE A 137 -10.04 10.38 -23.53
CA ILE A 137 -9.35 11.49 -22.87
C ILE A 137 -8.43 12.18 -23.89
N ASP A 138 -8.46 13.51 -23.92
CA ASP A 138 -7.68 14.31 -24.87
C ASP A 138 -6.17 14.23 -24.61
N LYS A 139 -5.39 14.62 -25.62
CA LYS A 139 -3.91 14.51 -25.60
C LYS A 139 -3.27 15.31 -24.47
N ASN A 140 -3.80 16.48 -24.12
CA ASN A 140 -3.21 17.35 -23.09
C ASN A 140 -3.39 16.73 -21.71
N ARG A 141 -4.60 16.22 -21.41
CA ARG A 141 -4.86 15.49 -20.17
C ARG A 141 -4.08 14.20 -20.07
N LYS A 142 -3.94 13.45 -21.17
CA LYS A 142 -3.08 12.26 -21.20
C LYS A 142 -1.63 12.58 -20.86
N LYS A 143 -1.08 13.66 -21.41
CA LYS A 143 0.27 14.13 -21.08
C LYS A 143 0.41 14.48 -19.61
N LEU A 144 -0.57 15.19 -19.04
CA LEU A 144 -0.57 15.53 -17.61
C LEU A 144 -0.56 14.28 -16.73
N ILE A 145 -1.40 13.30 -17.03
CA ILE A 145 -1.46 12.03 -16.30
C ILE A 145 -0.13 11.26 -16.47
N GLY A 146 0.44 11.25 -17.67
CA GLY A 146 1.76 10.65 -17.92
C GLY A 146 2.86 11.27 -17.06
N ASN A 147 2.89 12.60 -16.95
CA ASN A 147 3.86 13.27 -16.07
C ASN A 147 3.68 12.85 -14.60
N TYR A 148 2.43 12.76 -14.11
CA TYR A 148 2.19 12.27 -12.74
C TYR A 148 2.64 10.82 -12.53
N ILE A 149 2.50 9.97 -13.54
CA ILE A 149 2.98 8.59 -13.48
C ILE A 149 4.51 8.56 -13.42
N ASN A 150 5.18 9.33 -14.28
CA ASN A 150 6.64 9.44 -14.28
C ASN A 150 7.13 9.96 -12.92
N ASP A 151 6.57 11.07 -12.42
CA ASP A 151 6.92 11.63 -11.11
C ASP A 151 6.68 10.60 -9.99
N MET A 152 5.56 9.87 -10.03
CA MET A 152 5.29 8.80 -9.07
C MET A 152 6.42 7.77 -9.09
N PHE A 153 6.83 7.33 -10.28
CA PHE A 153 7.85 6.32 -10.47
C PHE A 153 9.27 6.78 -10.13
N ASP A 154 9.63 8.03 -10.45
CA ASP A 154 10.93 8.63 -10.13
C ASP A 154 11.11 8.79 -8.61
N ASN A 155 10.01 9.03 -7.89
CA ASN A 155 10.02 9.16 -6.44
C ASN A 155 9.92 7.81 -5.69
N ARG A 156 9.83 6.67 -6.41
CA ARG A 156 9.81 5.34 -5.78
C ARG A 156 11.24 4.88 -5.52
N THR A 157 11.68 5.05 -4.28
CA THR A 157 12.96 4.54 -3.81
C THR A 157 13.02 3.02 -3.86
N GLY A 158 11.91 2.31 -3.64
CA GLY A 158 11.76 0.87 -3.79
C GLY A 158 11.91 0.37 -5.23
N ARG A 159 11.87 1.25 -6.25
CA ARG A 159 12.09 0.91 -7.66
C ARG A 159 13.54 1.06 -8.10
N MET A 160 14.27 2.07 -7.60
CA MET A 160 15.74 2.21 -7.80
C MET A 160 16.56 1.08 -7.14
N VAL A 161 15.84 0.13 -6.55
CA VAL A 161 16.28 -0.88 -5.59
C VAL A 161 16.04 -2.29 -6.15
N SER A 162 16.00 -2.40 -7.48
CA SER A 162 16.11 -3.69 -8.16
C SER A 162 17.43 -4.35 -7.77
N ASN A 163 17.31 -5.54 -7.18
CA ASN A 163 18.35 -6.41 -6.60
C ASN A 163 18.90 -5.97 -5.23
N ASP A 164 19.50 -4.81 -5.04
CA ASP A 164 20.35 -4.61 -3.83
C ASP A 164 19.61 -4.40 -2.50
N LEU A 165 18.50 -3.66 -2.41
CA LEU A 165 17.72 -3.64 -1.15
C LEU A 165 16.66 -4.73 -1.07
N ARG A 166 16.41 -5.49 -2.15
CA ARG A 166 15.79 -6.80 -1.98
C ARG A 166 16.79 -7.72 -1.28
N LEU A 167 18.08 -7.64 -1.61
CA LEU A 167 19.15 -8.30 -0.87
C LEU A 167 19.33 -7.75 0.55
N VAL A 168 19.10 -6.45 0.82
CA VAL A 168 19.07 -5.90 2.20
C VAL A 168 17.81 -6.33 2.96
N TYR A 169 16.63 -6.29 2.34
CA TYR A 169 15.40 -6.83 2.92
C TYR A 169 15.56 -8.32 3.22
N ASP A 170 16.14 -9.07 2.29
CA ASP A 170 16.45 -10.49 2.44
C ASP A 170 17.53 -10.70 3.52
N SER A 171 18.61 -9.93 3.55
CA SER A 171 19.68 -10.10 4.54
C SER A 171 19.30 -9.65 5.95
N GLU A 172 18.48 -8.60 6.09
CA GLU A 172 18.03 -8.09 7.39
C GLU A 172 16.88 -8.90 7.96
N LEU A 173 15.92 -9.32 7.12
CA LEU A 173 14.72 -10.03 7.58
C LEU A 173 14.87 -11.55 7.53
N GLN A 174 15.52 -12.15 6.52
CA GLN A 174 15.70 -13.61 6.51
C GLN A 174 16.63 -14.09 7.62
N ARG A 175 17.48 -13.21 8.19
CA ARG A 175 18.26 -13.54 9.41
C ARG A 175 17.39 -13.71 10.66
N LYS A 176 16.15 -13.21 10.66
CA LYS A 176 15.21 -13.31 11.78
C LYS A 176 13.85 -13.78 11.29
N GLN A 177 13.67 -15.10 11.22
CA GLN A 177 12.41 -15.76 10.84
C GLN A 177 11.15 -15.11 11.47
N ASN A 178 11.23 -14.72 12.76
CA ASN A 178 10.14 -14.06 13.47
C ASN A 178 9.68 -12.74 12.81
N VAL A 179 10.61 -11.90 12.35
CA VAL A 179 10.29 -10.60 11.77
C VAL A 179 9.61 -10.77 10.42
N VAL A 180 10.07 -11.74 9.63
CA VAL A 180 9.42 -12.15 8.39
C VAL A 180 7.99 -12.61 8.63
N GLU A 181 7.78 -13.49 9.59
CA GLU A 181 6.45 -14.01 9.93
C GLU A 181 5.48 -12.89 10.33
N LYS A 182 5.98 -11.90 11.10
CA LYS A 182 5.21 -10.69 11.44
C LYS A 182 4.90 -9.83 10.22
N PHE A 183 5.88 -9.59 9.35
CA PHE A 183 5.65 -8.84 8.11
C PHE A 183 4.56 -9.50 7.24
N LEU A 184 4.65 -10.81 7.05
CA LEU A 184 3.64 -11.57 6.31
C LEU A 184 2.30 -11.50 7.00
N SER A 185 2.25 -11.64 8.33
CA SER A 185 1.00 -11.54 9.08
C SER A 185 0.31 -10.18 8.87
N ILE A 186 1.09 -9.10 8.77
CA ILE A 186 0.57 -7.76 8.47
C ILE A 186 0.03 -7.71 7.04
N TYR A 187 0.79 -8.16 6.04
CA TYR A 187 0.50 -7.93 4.62
C TYR A 187 -0.13 -9.11 3.87
N TYR A 188 -0.44 -10.23 4.54
CA TYR A 188 -0.92 -11.47 3.92
C TYR A 188 -2.10 -11.23 2.98
N TYR A 189 -3.08 -10.44 3.44
CA TYR A 189 -4.25 -10.13 2.63
C TYR A 189 -3.93 -9.26 1.44
N ASP A 190 -2.86 -8.46 1.43
CA ASP A 190 -2.46 -7.74 0.20
C ASP A 190 -1.94 -8.74 -0.85
N TYR A 191 -1.14 -9.74 -0.44
CA TYR A 191 -0.69 -10.79 -1.37
C TYR A 191 -1.85 -11.54 -1.99
N VAL A 192 -2.78 -12.03 -1.15
CA VAL A 192 -3.94 -12.79 -1.61
C VAL A 192 -4.88 -11.93 -2.45
N ASN A 193 -5.20 -10.71 -1.99
CA ASN A 193 -6.19 -9.87 -2.62
C ASN A 193 -5.71 -9.26 -3.95
N PHE A 194 -4.42 -8.99 -4.10
CA PHE A 194 -3.85 -8.40 -5.31
C PHE A 194 -3.07 -9.39 -6.18
N ASN A 195 -3.13 -10.68 -5.83
CA ASN A 195 -2.54 -11.79 -6.57
C ASN A 195 -1.02 -11.63 -6.76
N PHE A 196 -0.33 -11.24 -5.69
CA PHE A 196 1.13 -11.25 -5.63
C PHE A 196 1.63 -12.62 -5.16
N GLU A 197 2.78 -13.05 -5.67
CA GLU A 197 3.43 -14.25 -5.17
C GLU A 197 3.86 -14.06 -3.72
N LEU A 198 3.52 -15.03 -2.87
CA LEU A 198 4.07 -15.05 -1.52
C LEU A 198 5.58 -15.29 -1.59
N PRO A 199 6.38 -14.59 -0.79
CA PRO A 199 7.81 -14.84 -0.71
C PRO A 199 8.08 -16.28 -0.27
N LYS A 200 9.03 -16.93 -0.96
CA LYS A 200 9.51 -18.28 -0.62
C LYS A 200 10.54 -18.15 0.50
N PHE A 201 10.29 -18.79 1.63
CA PHE A 201 11.27 -18.83 2.72
C PHE A 201 12.04 -20.13 2.69
N PRO A 202 13.34 -20.11 3.05
CA PRO A 202 14.03 -21.33 3.41
C PRO A 202 13.25 -21.98 4.55
N THR A 203 12.70 -23.16 4.34
CA THR A 203 12.27 -24.01 5.44
C THR A 203 13.52 -24.37 6.23
N SER A 204 13.66 -23.79 7.41
CA SER A 204 14.54 -24.29 8.46
C SER A 204 14.05 -25.69 8.83
N LEU A 205 14.70 -26.71 8.26
CA LEU A 205 14.70 -28.08 8.76
C LEU A 205 15.74 -28.20 9.87
#